data_AF-A0A7C5H6H4-F1
#
_entry.id   AF-A0A7C5H6H4-F1
#
_cell.length_a   1.000
_cell.length_b   1.000
_cell.length_c   1.000
_cell.angle_alpha   90.00
_cell.angle_beta   90.00
_cell.angle_gamma   90.00
#
_symmetry.space_group_name_H-M   'P 1'
#
loop_
_entity.id
_entity.type
_entity.pdbx_description
1 polymer ?
#
loop_
_entity_poly.entity_id
_entity_poly.type
_entity_poly.pdbx_seq_one_letter_code
_entity_poly.pdbx_strand_id
1 'polypeptide(L)'
;MAGGRELSLFEKYLSIWVILCIGAGIILGRLIPSIATTMDSLSIHQVSVPIAIALFFMMYPIMVKIDFGEVVKAARTPKPVLMTLGINWLIKPFTMYAFAFLFLGILFRGFLDGTETIRGGEEVELWRSYISGAILLGIAPCTAMVLVWSHLARGNDGLTLVMVGINSLTMLVLYA
;
A
#
# COMPACT_ATOMS: atom_id res chain seq x y z
N MET A 1 17.61 13.98 22.57
CA MET A 1 18.54 13.03 23.23
C MET A 1 18.54 11.75 22.42
N ALA A 2 19.63 11.47 21.70
CA ALA A 2 19.81 10.23 20.94
C ALA A 2 20.36 9.15 21.88
N GLY A 3 19.48 8.41 22.54
CA GLY A 3 19.82 7.17 23.22
C GLY A 3 19.79 6.04 22.20
N GLY A 4 20.90 5.31 22.05
CA GLY A 4 20.97 4.15 21.17
C GLY A 4 19.93 3.11 21.56
N ARG A 5 18.84 3.02 20.81
CA ARG A 5 18.03 1.81 20.77
C ARG A 5 18.70 0.90 19.75
N GLU A 6 19.40 -0.12 20.23
CA GLU A 6 19.69 -1.26 19.38
C GLU A 6 18.35 -1.76 18.82
N LEU A 7 18.22 -1.81 17.49
CA LEU A 7 17.04 -2.36 16.83
C LEU A 7 16.81 -3.76 17.40
N SER A 8 15.61 -4.02 17.91
CA SER A 8 15.25 -5.35 18.42
C SER A 8 15.54 -6.41 17.35
N LEU A 9 15.91 -7.63 17.73
CA LEU A 9 16.14 -8.73 16.77
C LEU A 9 14.96 -8.88 15.80
N PHE A 10 13.74 -8.60 16.26
CA PHE A 10 12.55 -8.57 15.43
C PHE A 10 12.55 -7.46 14.38
N GLU A 11 12.87 -6.22 14.77
CA GLU A 11 12.95 -5.05 13.87
C GLU A 11 14.08 -5.22 12.85
N LYS A 12 15.21 -5.77 13.27
CA LYS A 12 16.38 -6.01 12.41
C LYS A 12 16.11 -7.06 11.33
N TYR A 13 15.35 -8.10 11.66
CA TYR A 13 15.01 -9.20 10.72
C TYR A 13 13.59 -9.11 10.18
N LEU A 14 12.95 -7.93 10.26
CA LEU A 14 11.56 -7.75 9.84
C LEU A 14 11.30 -8.24 8.41
N SER A 15 12.22 -7.97 7.47
CA SER A 15 12.10 -8.43 6.09
C SER A 15 12.05 -9.96 5.98
N ILE A 16 12.84 -10.68 6.79
CA ILE A 16 12.84 -12.15 6.81
C ILE A 16 11.51 -12.66 7.36
N TRP A 17 11.03 -12.07 8.46
CA TRP A 17 9.73 -12.41 9.03
C TRP A 17 8.59 -12.18 8.04
N VAL A 18 8.59 -11.07 7.31
CA VAL A 18 7.59 -10.77 6.27
C VAL A 18 7.62 -11.84 5.17
N ILE A 19 8.80 -12.22 4.67
CA ILE A 19 8.93 -13.26 3.65
C ILE A 19 8.43 -14.61 4.18
N LEU A 20 8.78 -14.97 5.42
CA LEU A 20 8.29 -16.19 6.06
C LEU A 20 6.77 -16.20 6.22
N CYS A 21 6.17 -15.08 6.64
CA CYS A 21 4.72 -14.95 6.77
C CYS A 21 4.01 -15.06 5.40
N ILE A 22 4.56 -14.43 4.35
CA ILE A 22 4.03 -14.56 2.99
C ILE A 22 4.09 -16.03 2.53
N GLY A 23 5.25 -16.67 2.69
CA GLY A 23 5.43 -18.08 2.29
C GLY A 23 4.52 -19.03 3.07
N ALA A 24 4.45 -18.89 4.39
CA ALA A 24 3.57 -19.67 5.25
C ALA A 24 2.09 -19.45 4.87
N GLY A 25 1.68 -18.21 4.60
CA GLY A 25 0.33 -17.87 4.16
C GLY A 25 -0.04 -18.52 2.83
N ILE A 26 0.86 -18.49 1.83
CA ILE A 26 0.65 -19.13 0.52
C ILE A 26 0.51 -20.65 0.68
N ILE A 27 1.40 -21.28 1.44
CA ILE A 27 1.38 -22.73 1.67
C ILE A 27 0.09 -23.13 2.40
N LEU A 28 -0.26 -22.41 3.45
CA LEU A 28 -1.46 -22.69 4.24
C LEU A 28 -2.75 -22.48 3.42
N GLY A 29 -2.81 -21.44 2.58
CA GLY A 29 -3.92 -21.22 1.66
C GLY A 29 -4.03 -22.29 0.57
N ARG A 30 -2.90 -22.87 0.13
CA ARG A 30 -2.86 -23.98 -0.83
C ARG A 30 -3.28 -25.32 -0.21
N LEU A 31 -2.86 -25.59 1.04
CA LEU A 31 -3.13 -26.85 1.73
C LEU A 31 -4.54 -26.89 2.34
N ILE A 32 -5.07 -25.75 2.78
CA ILE A 32 -6.37 -25.65 3.45
C ILE A 32 -7.19 -24.54 2.75
N PRO A 33 -7.81 -24.84 1.58
CA PRO A 33 -8.59 -23.87 0.83
C PRO A 33 -9.79 -23.32 1.63
N SER A 34 -10.29 -24.08 2.61
CA SER A 34 -11.40 -23.68 3.47
C SER A 34 -11.10 -22.44 4.30
N ILE A 35 -9.83 -22.14 4.59
CA ILE A 35 -9.45 -20.90 5.29
C ILE A 35 -9.67 -19.69 4.37
N ALA A 36 -9.27 -19.78 3.11
CA ALA A 36 -9.50 -18.71 2.13
C ALA A 36 -10.99 -18.49 1.87
N THR A 37 -11.77 -19.57 1.70
CA THR A 37 -13.23 -19.45 1.48
C THR A 37 -13.96 -18.90 2.71
N THR A 38 -13.49 -19.22 3.92
CA THR A 38 -14.08 -18.65 5.16
C THR A 38 -13.76 -17.16 5.28
N MET A 39 -12.53 -16.75 4.99
CA MET A 39 -12.15 -15.32 4.95
C MET A 39 -12.95 -14.54 3.90
N ASP A 40 -13.25 -15.16 2.76
CA ASP A 40 -14.09 -14.58 1.70
C ASP A 40 -15.57 -14.53 2.08
N SER A 41 -16.07 -15.53 2.79
CA SER A 41 -17.46 -15.53 3.29
C SER A 41 -17.73 -14.44 4.34
N LEU A 42 -16.66 -14.01 5.03
CA LEU A 42 -16.66 -12.90 5.99
C LEU A 42 -16.39 -11.55 5.30
N SER A 43 -16.81 -11.38 4.04
CA SER A 43 -16.72 -10.12 3.32
C SER A 43 -18.05 -9.38 3.26
N ILE A 44 -18.01 -8.07 3.43
CA ILE A 44 -19.16 -7.17 3.26
C ILE A 44 -18.79 -6.19 2.16
N HIS A 45 -19.60 -6.12 1.10
CA HIS A 45 -19.39 -5.22 -0.04
C HIS A 45 -17.95 -5.29 -0.60
N GLN A 46 -17.46 -6.50 -0.88
CA GLN A 46 -16.13 -6.78 -1.44
C GLN A 46 -14.93 -6.54 -0.49
N VAL A 47 -15.16 -6.15 0.77
CA VAL A 47 -14.10 -5.96 1.76
C VAL A 47 -14.17 -7.03 2.85
N SER A 48 -13.10 -7.81 3.01
CA SER A 48 -13.01 -8.82 4.07
C SER A 48 -12.93 -8.16 5.44
N VAL A 49 -13.90 -8.44 6.32
CA VAL A 49 -13.99 -7.85 7.66
C VAL A 49 -12.72 -8.08 8.48
N PRO A 50 -12.10 -9.28 8.51
CA PRO A 50 -10.87 -9.50 9.27
C PRO A 50 -9.69 -8.66 8.77
N ILE A 51 -9.58 -8.50 7.44
CA ILE A 51 -8.55 -7.66 6.82
C ILE A 51 -8.81 -6.20 7.19
N ALA A 52 -10.06 -5.72 7.09
CA ALA A 52 -10.42 -4.36 7.47
C ALA A 52 -10.06 -4.05 8.93
N ILE A 53 -10.33 -4.98 9.87
CA ILE A 53 -9.96 -4.84 11.28
C ILE A 53 -8.43 -4.75 11.43
N ALA A 54 -7.67 -5.63 10.77
CA ALA A 54 -6.20 -5.58 10.81
C ALA A 54 -5.66 -4.26 10.23
N LEU A 55 -6.22 -3.78 9.11
CA LEU A 55 -5.89 -2.50 8.50
C LEU A 55 -6.23 -1.32 9.42
N PHE A 56 -7.33 -1.40 10.17
CA PHE A 56 -7.69 -0.39 11.16
C PHE A 56 -6.68 -0.34 12.31
N PHE A 57 -6.33 -1.49 12.88
CA PHE A 57 -5.35 -1.58 13.98
C PHE A 57 -3.94 -1.15 13.57
N MET A 58 -3.53 -1.32 12.32
CA MET A 58 -2.23 -0.76 11.87
C MET A 58 -2.28 0.76 11.64
N MET A 59 -3.44 1.31 11.26
CA MET A 59 -3.59 2.74 10.97
C MET A 59 -3.75 3.57 12.25
N TYR A 60 -4.45 3.03 13.25
CA TYR A 60 -4.75 3.71 14.50
C TYR A 60 -3.50 4.25 15.25
N PRO A 61 -2.41 3.48 15.42
CA PRO A 61 -1.19 3.97 16.09
C PRO A 61 -0.54 5.15 15.39
N ILE A 62 -0.63 5.20 14.06
CA ILE A 62 -0.08 6.30 13.29
C ILE A 62 -0.96 7.54 13.48
N MET A 63 -2.28 7.38 13.43
CA MET A 63 -3.25 8.47 13.60
C MET A 63 -3.14 9.16 14.98
N VAL A 64 -2.92 8.39 16.05
CA VAL A 64 -2.80 8.93 17.41
C VAL A 64 -1.45 9.60 17.66
N LYS A 65 -0.41 9.27 16.89
CA LYS A 65 0.91 9.93 16.97
C LYS A 65 0.96 11.28 16.26
N ILE A 66 -0.15 11.71 15.67
CA ILE A 66 -0.23 12.97 14.92
C ILE A 66 -0.34 14.16 15.88
N ASP A 67 0.66 15.04 15.85
CA ASP A 67 0.58 16.35 16.51
C ASP A 67 -0.07 17.37 15.56
N PHE A 68 -1.31 17.75 15.86
CA PHE A 68 -2.07 18.72 15.07
C PHE A 68 -1.41 20.11 15.01
N GLY A 69 -0.59 20.48 16.01
CA GLY A 69 0.15 21.74 15.99
C GLY A 69 1.21 21.79 14.90
N GLU A 70 1.92 20.68 14.67
CA GLU A 70 2.92 20.55 13.61
C GLU A 70 2.26 20.46 12.22
N VAL A 71 1.06 19.85 12.13
CA VAL A 71 0.24 19.84 10.92
C VAL A 71 -0.09 21.26 10.45
N VAL A 72 -0.51 22.14 11.36
CA VAL A 72 -0.87 23.53 11.03
C VAL A 72 0.36 24.33 10.59
N LYS A 73 1.54 24.11 11.19
CA LYS A 73 2.78 24.77 10.77
C LYS A 73 3.23 24.30 9.39
N ALA A 74 3.20 23.00 9.13
CA ALA A 74 3.58 22.42 7.85
C ALA A 74 2.57 22.72 6.73
N ALA A 75 1.29 22.93 7.05
CA ALA A 75 0.30 23.40 6.06
C ALA A 75 0.62 24.81 5.52
N ARG A 76 1.44 25.61 6.21
CA ARG A 76 1.88 26.95 5.74
C ARG A 76 2.96 26.89 4.66
N THR A 77 3.51 25.72 4.34
CA THR A 77 4.51 25.53 3.29
C THR A 77 3.92 24.67 2.15
N PRO A 78 3.18 25.27 1.21
CA PRO A 78 2.45 24.51 0.18
C PRO A 78 3.36 23.94 -0.91
N LYS A 79 4.54 24.51 -1.14
CA LYS A 79 5.43 24.14 -2.25
C LYS A 79 5.83 22.65 -2.22
N PRO A 80 6.31 22.08 -1.10
CA PRO A 80 6.59 20.65 -1.02
C PRO A 80 5.34 19.78 -1.25
N VAL A 81 4.19 20.15 -0.67
CA VAL A 81 2.95 19.39 -0.79
C VAL A 81 2.47 19.33 -2.25
N LEU A 82 2.44 20.47 -2.94
CA LEU A 82 2.04 20.56 -4.35
C LEU A 82 2.98 19.75 -5.25
N MET A 83 4.28 19.80 -4.97
CA MET A 83 5.27 19.04 -5.74
C MET A 83 5.05 17.53 -5.58
N THR A 84 4.82 17.07 -4.34
CA THR A 84 4.51 15.66 -4.05
C THR A 84 3.19 15.22 -4.70
N LEU A 85 2.13 16.04 -4.62
CA LEU A 85 0.86 15.74 -5.29
C LEU A 85 1.02 15.65 -6.82
N GLY A 86 1.76 16.60 -7.42
CA GLY A 86 2.07 16.57 -8.85
C GLY A 86 2.79 15.28 -9.24
N ILE A 87 3.83 14.88 -8.50
CA ILE A 87 4.55 13.63 -8.77
C ILE A 87 3.64 12.40 -8.58
N ASN A 88 2.86 12.36 -7.50
CA ASN A 88 2.01 11.22 -7.15
C ASN A 88 0.86 10.99 -8.13
N TRP A 89 0.29 12.05 -8.69
CA TRP A 89 -0.91 11.96 -9.53
C TRP A 89 -0.62 12.14 -11.02
N LEU A 90 0.42 12.92 -11.39
CA LEU A 90 0.74 13.19 -12.80
C LEU A 90 1.87 12.32 -13.34
N ILE A 91 2.79 11.84 -12.49
CA ILE A 91 3.95 11.06 -12.95
C ILE A 91 3.76 9.59 -12.59
N LYS A 92 3.53 9.30 -11.31
CA LYS A 92 3.47 7.95 -10.76
C LYS A 92 2.50 7.01 -11.50
N PRO A 93 1.25 7.40 -11.85
CA PRO A 93 0.31 6.46 -12.49
C PRO A 93 0.76 6.07 -13.90
N PHE A 94 1.28 7.03 -14.67
CA PHE A 94 1.76 6.79 -16.04
C PHE A 94 3.06 6.00 -16.04
N THR A 95 3.96 6.30 -15.11
CA THR A 95 5.19 5.52 -14.92
C THR A 95 4.84 4.08 -14.51
N MET A 96 3.88 3.88 -13.60
CA MET A 96 3.45 2.55 -13.20
C MET A 96 2.81 1.79 -14.35
N TYR A 97 1.94 2.44 -15.13
CA TYR A 97 1.35 1.85 -16.33
C TYR A 97 2.44 1.44 -17.33
N ALA A 98 3.41 2.31 -17.61
CA ALA A 98 4.49 2.03 -18.54
C ALA A 98 5.30 0.80 -18.11
N PHE A 99 5.67 0.71 -16.84
CA PHE A 99 6.39 -0.47 -16.32
C PHE A 99 5.52 -1.73 -16.29
N ALA A 100 4.29 -1.63 -15.80
CA ALA A 100 3.37 -2.77 -15.75
C ALA A 100 3.11 -3.32 -17.17
N PHE A 101 2.89 -2.45 -18.15
CA PHE A 101 2.70 -2.85 -19.54
C PHE A 101 3.96 -3.46 -20.16
N LEU A 102 5.12 -2.85 -19.95
CA LEU A 102 6.40 -3.36 -20.47
C LEU A 102 6.69 -4.76 -19.92
N PHE A 103 6.56 -4.96 -18.61
CA PHE A 103 6.90 -6.23 -17.98
C PHE A 103 5.80 -7.27 -18.16
N LEU A 104 4.55 -6.97 -17.84
CA LEU A 104 3.46 -7.96 -17.82
C LEU A 104 2.78 -8.12 -19.19
N GLY A 105 2.76 -7.07 -20.00
CA GLY A 105 2.12 -7.06 -21.33
C GLY A 105 3.05 -7.46 -22.48
N ILE A 106 4.38 -7.26 -22.34
CA ILE A 106 5.36 -7.59 -23.39
C ILE A 106 6.30 -8.70 -22.94
N LEU A 107 7.08 -8.49 -21.87
CA LEU A 107 8.17 -9.41 -21.50
C LEU A 107 7.67 -10.75 -20.93
N PHE A 108 6.72 -10.70 -20.00
CA PHE A 108 6.21 -11.86 -19.26
C PHE A 108 4.86 -12.34 -19.76
N ARG A 109 4.38 -11.85 -20.91
CA ARG A 109 3.07 -12.22 -21.43
C ARG A 109 2.91 -13.74 -21.58
N GLY A 110 3.92 -14.43 -22.12
CA GLY A 110 3.91 -15.88 -22.28
C GLY A 110 4.10 -16.69 -20.99
N PHE A 111 4.40 -16.04 -19.85
CA PHE A 111 4.39 -16.68 -18.53
C PHE A 111 3.03 -16.52 -17.83
N LEU A 112 2.16 -15.64 -18.36
CA LEU A 112 0.87 -15.24 -17.79
C LEU A 112 -0.29 -15.70 -18.68
N ASP A 113 -0.20 -16.94 -19.17
CA ASP A 113 -1.26 -17.56 -19.97
C ASP A 113 -2.39 -18.04 -19.05
N GLY A 114 -3.62 -17.64 -19.36
CA GLY A 114 -4.81 -18.03 -18.61
C GLY A 114 -5.88 -16.94 -18.56
N THR A 115 -7.05 -17.32 -18.05
CA THR A 115 -8.15 -16.39 -17.75
C THR A 115 -8.49 -16.46 -16.27
N GLU A 116 -8.81 -15.32 -15.68
CA GLU A 116 -9.33 -15.20 -14.32
C GLU A 116 -10.80 -14.79 -14.39
N THR A 117 -11.64 -15.54 -13.67
CA THR A 117 -13.05 -15.18 -13.50
C THR A 117 -13.18 -14.17 -12.37
N ILE A 118 -13.53 -12.93 -12.71
CA ILE A 118 -13.75 -11.88 -11.72
C ILE A 118 -15.09 -12.13 -11.01
N ARG A 119 -15.29 -11.58 -9.81
CA ARG A 119 -16.53 -11.66 -8.99
C ARG A 119 -17.82 -11.09 -9.65
N GLY A 120 -17.82 -10.86 -10.96
CA GLY A 120 -18.99 -10.54 -11.82
C GLY A 120 -19.26 -11.55 -12.93
N GLY A 121 -18.52 -12.66 -13.00
CA GLY A 121 -18.69 -13.71 -14.01
C GLY A 121 -18.00 -13.44 -15.35
N GLU A 122 -17.33 -12.29 -15.50
CA GLU A 122 -16.53 -11.97 -16.68
C GLU A 122 -15.16 -12.67 -16.60
N GLU A 123 -14.77 -13.34 -17.69
CA GLU A 123 -13.44 -13.90 -17.85
C GLU A 123 -12.51 -12.85 -18.47
N VAL A 124 -11.44 -12.53 -17.75
CA VAL A 124 -10.44 -11.55 -18.19
C VAL A 124 -9.10 -12.25 -18.31
N GLU A 125 -8.32 -11.87 -19.33
CA GLU A 125 -6.96 -12.38 -19.53
C GLU A 125 -6.08 -12.06 -18.31
N LEU A 126 -5.33 -13.06 -17.81
CA LEU A 126 -4.56 -12.96 -16.56
C LEU A 126 -3.60 -11.76 -16.54
N TRP A 127 -2.90 -11.52 -17.65
CA TRP A 127 -1.96 -10.41 -17.78
C TRP A 127 -2.65 -9.04 -17.61
N ARG A 128 -3.91 -8.88 -18.04
CA ARG A 128 -4.67 -7.65 -17.86
C ARG A 128 -5.07 -7.45 -16.40
N SER A 129 -5.50 -8.52 -15.72
CA SER A 129 -5.79 -8.50 -14.27
C SER A 129 -4.54 -8.13 -13.46
N TYR A 130 -3.37 -8.68 -13.82
CA TYR A 130 -2.12 -8.31 -13.13
C TYR A 130 -1.69 -6.88 -13.41
N ILE A 131 -1.87 -6.36 -14.63
CA ILE A 131 -1.59 -4.96 -14.94
C ILE A 131 -2.51 -4.04 -14.13
N SER A 132 -3.82 -4.32 -14.08
CA SER A 132 -4.76 -3.50 -13.30
C SER A 132 -4.39 -3.51 -11.81
N GLY A 133 -4.09 -4.69 -11.25
CA GLY A 133 -3.61 -4.82 -9.88
C GLY A 133 -2.32 -4.05 -9.62
N ALA A 134 -1.34 -4.12 -10.53
CA ALA A 134 -0.09 -3.38 -10.43
C ALA A 134 -0.32 -1.86 -10.45
N ILE A 135 -1.21 -1.36 -11.31
CA ILE A 135 -1.56 0.06 -11.35
C ILE A 135 -2.26 0.48 -10.05
N LEU A 136 -3.22 -0.29 -9.57
CA LEU A 136 -3.93 -0.01 -8.31
C LEU A 136 -2.97 0.05 -7.11
N LEU A 137 -2.06 -0.92 -7.00
CA LEU A 137 -1.00 -0.92 -5.99
C LEU A 137 -0.05 0.27 -6.15
N GLY A 138 0.27 0.63 -7.38
CA GLY A 138 1.13 1.76 -7.70
C GLY A 138 0.49 3.11 -7.39
N ILE A 139 -0.83 3.26 -7.45
CA ILE A 139 -1.51 4.52 -7.11
C ILE A 139 -1.74 4.60 -5.59
N ALA A 140 -1.88 3.46 -4.90
CA ALA A 140 -2.06 3.41 -3.46
C ALA A 140 -0.99 4.22 -2.69
N PRO A 141 -1.39 5.00 -1.67
CA PRO A 141 -0.48 5.88 -0.95
C PRO A 141 0.12 5.09 0.21
N CYS A 142 1.44 4.98 0.25
CA CYS A 142 2.09 4.34 1.39
C CYS A 142 2.23 5.36 2.53
N THR A 143 1.39 5.27 3.55
CA THR A 143 1.36 6.23 4.66
C THR A 143 2.38 5.90 5.74
N ALA A 144 2.42 4.64 6.18
CA ALA A 144 3.27 4.18 7.28
C ALA A 144 4.77 4.21 6.94
N MET A 145 5.14 3.66 5.79
CA MET A 145 6.55 3.50 5.44
C MET A 145 7.22 4.84 5.16
N VAL A 146 6.50 5.80 4.58
CA VAL A 146 7.03 7.13 4.29
C VAL A 146 7.35 7.89 5.58
N LEU A 147 6.54 7.74 6.64
CA LEU A 147 6.85 8.30 7.95
C LEU A 147 8.11 7.69 8.56
N VAL A 148 8.27 6.36 8.48
CA VAL A 148 9.47 5.67 8.97
C VAL A 148 10.71 6.12 8.20
N TRP A 149 10.67 6.15 6.87
CA TRP A 149 11.80 6.62 6.05
C TRP A 149 12.12 8.09 6.28
N SER A 150 11.11 8.96 6.41
CA SER A 150 11.30 10.36 6.77
C SER A 150 12.03 10.48 8.10
N HIS A 151 11.58 9.75 9.11
CA HIS A 151 12.19 9.75 10.43
C HIS A 151 13.65 9.27 10.38
N LEU A 152 13.93 8.16 9.67
CA LEU A 152 15.28 7.63 9.48
C LEU A 152 16.19 8.58 8.70
N ALA A 153 15.65 9.28 7.71
CA ALA A 153 16.37 10.26 6.89
C ALA A 153 16.55 11.62 7.60
N ARG A 154 16.12 11.76 8.86
CA ARG A 154 16.10 13.03 9.62
C ARG A 154 15.29 14.13 8.91
N GLY A 155 14.20 13.72 8.26
CA GLY A 155 13.25 14.61 7.60
C GLY A 155 12.35 15.36 8.59
N ASN A 156 11.46 16.20 8.05
CA ASN A 156 10.46 16.89 8.84
C ASN A 156 9.21 16.01 8.97
N ASP A 157 9.05 15.37 10.11
CA ASP A 157 7.94 14.44 10.37
C ASP A 157 6.56 15.12 10.28
N GLY A 158 6.45 16.39 10.72
CA GLY A 158 5.21 17.17 10.60
C GLY A 158 4.82 17.43 9.14
N LEU A 159 5.80 17.79 8.29
CA LEU A 159 5.58 17.98 6.86
C LEU A 159 5.22 16.68 6.14
N THR A 160 5.93 15.59 6.47
CA THR A 160 5.66 14.26 5.91
C THR A 160 4.24 13.81 6.24
N LEU A 161 3.80 14.03 7.47
CA LEU A 161 2.46 13.72 7.94
C LEU A 161 1.39 14.54 7.20
N VAL A 162 1.59 15.85 7.02
CA VAL A 162 0.70 16.70 6.21
C VAL A 162 0.60 16.20 4.78
N MET A 163 1.73 15.87 4.15
CA MET A 163 1.74 15.33 2.79
C MET A 163 0.96 14.02 2.68
N VAL A 164 1.17 13.11 3.64
CA VAL A 164 0.47 11.82 3.70
C VAL A 164 -1.04 12.03 3.88
N GLY A 165 -1.44 12.91 4.80
CA GLY A 165 -2.85 13.23 5.04
C GLY A 165 -3.53 13.85 3.82
N ILE A 166 -2.91 14.86 3.21
CA ILE A 166 -3.44 15.51 2.01
C ILE A 166 -3.54 14.52 0.85
N ASN A 167 -2.54 13.64 0.67
CA ASN A 167 -2.56 12.65 -0.40
C ASN A 167 -3.68 11.61 -0.20
N SER A 168 -3.93 11.17 1.04
CA SER A 168 -5.05 10.28 1.37
C SER A 168 -6.42 10.94 1.20
N LEU A 169 -6.56 12.23 1.57
CA LEU A 169 -7.78 13.01 1.31
C LEU A 169 -8.01 13.21 -0.20
N THR A 170 -6.94 13.47 -0.94
CA THR A 170 -7.01 13.63 -2.41
C THR A 170 -7.47 12.34 -3.08
N MET A 171 -6.97 11.19 -2.60
CA MET A 171 -7.47 9.86 -2.99
C MET A 171 -8.98 9.74 -2.76
N LEU A 172 -9.46 10.08 -1.56
CA LEU A 172 -10.87 10.00 -1.24
C LEU A 172 -11.72 10.86 -2.18
N VAL A 173 -11.25 12.04 -2.58
CA VAL A 173 -12.00 12.93 -3.50
C VAL A 173 -11.93 12.48 -4.95
N LEU A 174 -10.78 11.96 -5.41
CA LEU A 174 -10.58 11.55 -6.80
C LEU A 174 -11.16 10.16 -7.12
N TYR A 175 -11.35 9.32 -6.10
CA TYR A 175 -11.89 7.95 -6.23
C TYR A 175 -13.29 7.76 -5.63
N ALA A 176 -13.88 8.79 -5.00
CA ALA A 176 -15.30 8.78 -4.60
C ALA A 176 -16.23 8.84 -5.81
#